data_AF-A0A1H6YE07-F1
#
_entry.id   AF-A0A1H6YE07-F1
#
_cell.length_a   1.000
_cell.length_b   1.000
_cell.length_c   1.000
_cell.angle_alpha   90.00
_cell.angle_beta   90.00
_cell.angle_gamma   90.00
#
_symmetry.space_group_name_H-M   'P 1'
#
loop_
_entity.id
_entity.type
_entity.pdbx_description
1 polymer ?
#
loop_
_entity_poly.entity_id
_entity_poly.type
_entity_poly.pdbx_seq_one_letter_code
_entity_poly.pdbx_strand_id
1 'polypeptide(L)'
;MKFTQTNYLGTKQILKFPDHYVAMTVTVDDTGVIADEDGNKIVPAGTIVGGNGVLLDSSKVVSDVNLGIVAASLTTAFAAKNSNLLFTAKAEGTPGNAIKVALVDPAAADQTLAIAVTDKTITVNLATDDSKAIITTANDVVGAIMDDAVARKLIDVKPAKGNTGAGVVGALAATALSGGTAGAGGSAEGVLMNDTDVTYGSALSAMIIHGYIDVNKIPVPPSAADIAALKQITFLG
;
A
#
# COMPACT_ATOMS: atom_id res chain seq x y z
N MET A 1 16.86 19.69 6.69
CA MET A 1 15.88 19.34 7.74
C MET A 1 14.51 19.36 7.10
N LYS A 2 13.85 18.20 6.98
CA LYS A 2 12.48 18.11 6.44
C LYS A 2 11.54 18.14 7.65
N PHE A 3 10.76 19.21 7.79
CA PHE A 3 9.75 19.30 8.83
C PHE A 3 8.50 18.61 8.31
N THR A 4 8.09 17.51 8.92
CA THR A 4 6.77 16.93 8.70
C THR A 4 5.79 17.82 9.44
N GLN A 5 5.09 18.69 8.72
CA GLN A 5 4.08 19.57 9.30
C GLN A 5 2.81 18.74 9.52
N THR A 6 2.66 18.22 10.73
CA THR A 6 1.40 17.61 11.17
C THR A 6 0.41 18.75 11.42
N ASN A 7 -0.50 18.97 10.46
CA ASN A 7 -1.57 19.94 10.61
C ASN A 7 -2.54 19.46 11.69
N TYR A 8 -2.44 20.02 12.89
CA TYR A 8 -3.45 19.91 13.96
C TYR A 8 -4.67 20.79 13.67
N LEU A 9 -5.22 20.71 12.45
CA LEU A 9 -6.56 21.23 12.22
C LEU A 9 -7.55 20.33 12.98
N GLY A 10 -8.72 20.88 13.35
CA GLY A 10 -9.73 20.15 14.13
C GLY A 10 -10.03 18.75 13.58
N THR A 11 -10.56 17.86 14.43
CA THR A 11 -10.90 16.47 14.06
C THR A 11 -11.44 16.39 12.64
N LYS A 12 -10.80 15.56 11.80
CA LYS A 12 -11.09 15.47 10.36
C LYS A 12 -12.59 15.23 10.16
N GLN A 13 -13.30 16.27 9.74
CA GLN A 13 -14.76 16.26 9.72
C GLN A 13 -15.25 15.63 8.42
N ILE A 14 -15.59 14.34 8.48
CA ILE A 14 -16.13 13.58 7.33
C ILE A 14 -17.66 13.72 7.16
N LEU A 15 -18.35 14.20 8.20
CA LEU A 15 -19.80 14.39 8.19
C LEU A 15 -20.18 15.60 7.33
N LYS A 16 -21.25 15.48 6.55
CA LYS A 16 -21.89 16.61 5.86
C LYS A 16 -22.64 17.51 6.84
N PHE A 17 -23.31 16.88 7.81
CA PHE A 17 -24.04 17.53 8.89
C PHE A 17 -23.45 17.07 10.24
N PRO A 18 -22.77 17.96 10.99
CA PRO A 18 -22.02 17.57 12.20
C PRO A 18 -22.90 17.05 13.36
N ASP A 19 -24.17 17.42 13.39
CA ASP A 19 -25.10 17.18 14.51
C ASP A 19 -25.94 15.90 14.35
N HIS A 20 -25.87 15.22 13.20
CA HIS A 20 -26.75 14.10 12.89
C HIS A 20 -25.99 12.84 12.47
N TYR A 21 -25.51 12.10 13.48
CA TYR A 21 -24.88 10.80 13.30
C TYR A 21 -25.08 9.89 14.51
N VAL A 22 -24.96 8.58 14.28
CA VAL A 22 -24.80 7.58 15.35
C VAL A 22 -23.49 6.86 15.11
N ALA A 23 -22.64 6.78 16.13
CA ALA A 23 -21.37 6.07 16.08
C ALA A 23 -21.23 5.09 17.24
N MET A 24 -20.46 4.03 17.01
CA MET A 24 -20.14 2.97 17.96
C MET A 24 -18.63 2.72 17.95
N THR A 25 -18.10 2.32 19.10
CA THR A 25 -16.71 1.86 19.19
C THR A 25 -16.58 0.46 18.58
N VAL A 26 -15.64 0.28 17.67
CA VAL A 26 -15.29 -1.01 17.06
C VAL A 26 -13.78 -1.23 17.12
N THR A 27 -13.35 -2.48 17.09
CA THR A 27 -11.93 -2.83 16.93
C THR A 27 -11.64 -3.02 15.45
N VAL A 28 -10.70 -2.25 14.91
CA VAL A 28 -10.25 -2.31 13.51
C VAL A 28 -9.03 -3.20 13.41
N ASP A 29 -9.09 -4.20 12.54
CA ASP A 29 -7.97 -5.11 12.29
C ASP A 29 -6.87 -4.46 11.44
N ASP A 30 -5.64 -4.93 11.58
CA ASP A 30 -4.48 -4.41 10.82
C ASP A 30 -4.19 -5.20 9.54
N THR A 31 -4.96 -6.26 9.28
CA THR A 31 -4.82 -7.10 8.09
C THR A 31 -4.98 -6.28 6.82
N GLY A 32 -3.97 -6.32 5.94
CA GLY A 32 -3.99 -5.63 4.65
C GLY A 32 -3.73 -4.11 4.73
N VAL A 33 -3.60 -3.54 5.93
CA VAL A 33 -3.18 -2.15 6.11
C VAL A 33 -1.66 -2.07 5.93
N ILE A 34 -1.25 -1.39 4.87
CA ILE A 34 0.16 -1.18 4.57
C ILE A 34 0.67 -0.02 5.43
N ALA A 35 1.86 -0.20 6.01
CA ALA A 35 2.54 0.88 6.70
C ALA A 35 2.88 2.01 5.72
N ASP A 36 2.71 3.25 6.17
CA ASP A 36 3.18 4.43 5.47
C ASP A 36 4.73 4.46 5.41
N GLU A 37 5.26 5.47 4.75
CA GLU A 37 6.71 5.65 4.60
C GLU A 37 7.46 5.84 5.93
N ASP A 38 6.75 6.15 7.01
CA ASP A 38 7.28 6.37 8.35
C ASP A 38 7.06 5.12 9.26
N GLY A 39 6.47 4.05 8.71
CA GLY A 39 6.26 2.76 9.37
C GLY A 39 4.91 2.63 10.07
N ASN A 40 4.02 3.63 9.99
CA ASN A 40 2.74 3.62 10.68
C ASN A 40 1.64 3.02 9.79
N LYS A 41 0.84 2.12 10.34
CA LYS A 41 -0.36 1.60 9.67
C LYS A 41 -1.56 2.44 10.09
N ILE A 42 -1.92 3.44 9.28
CA ILE A 42 -3.04 4.33 9.58
C ILE A 42 -4.21 4.01 8.65
N VAL A 43 -5.37 3.68 9.23
CA VAL A 43 -6.64 3.63 8.51
C VAL A 43 -7.28 5.03 8.59
N PRO A 44 -7.41 5.76 7.47
CA PRO A 44 -7.88 7.14 7.53
C PRO A 44 -9.36 7.26 7.94
N ALA A 45 -9.73 8.36 8.58
CA ALA A 45 -11.11 8.78 8.75
C ALA A 45 -11.82 8.85 7.40
N GLY A 46 -13.07 8.40 7.36
CA GLY A 46 -13.88 8.28 6.16
C GLY A 46 -13.74 6.92 5.47
N THR A 47 -12.85 6.05 5.93
CA THR A 47 -12.72 4.69 5.40
C THR A 47 -14.01 3.91 5.65
N ILE A 48 -14.59 3.38 4.57
CA ILE A 48 -15.74 2.48 4.65
C ILE A 48 -15.23 1.15 5.21
N VAL A 49 -15.90 0.63 6.22
CA VAL A 49 -15.46 -0.52 6.99
C VAL A 49 -16.59 -1.50 7.23
N GLY A 50 -16.24 -2.75 7.45
CA GLY A 50 -17.18 -3.78 7.90
C GLY A 50 -16.50 -5.10 8.16
N GLY A 51 -17.24 -6.19 7.99
CA GLY A 51 -16.75 -7.52 8.32
C GLY A 51 -17.89 -8.47 8.65
N ASN A 52 -17.55 -9.62 9.22
CA ASN A 52 -18.49 -10.71 9.51
C ASN A 52 -19.41 -10.40 10.72
N GLY A 53 -20.22 -9.32 10.66
CA GLY A 53 -21.25 -9.03 11.67
C GLY A 53 -20.77 -8.24 12.87
N VAL A 54 -19.88 -7.25 12.70
CA VAL A 54 -19.31 -6.45 13.81
C VAL A 54 -20.41 -5.66 14.53
N LEU A 55 -21.49 -5.34 13.83
CA LEU A 55 -22.69 -4.70 14.41
C LEU A 55 -23.52 -5.64 15.31
N LEU A 56 -23.43 -6.95 15.09
CA LEU A 56 -24.25 -7.94 15.78
C LEU A 56 -23.49 -8.62 16.93
N ASP A 57 -22.16 -8.65 16.85
CA ASP A 57 -21.29 -9.31 17.82
C ASP A 57 -20.05 -8.44 18.10
N SER A 58 -20.02 -7.85 19.29
CA SER A 58 -18.93 -6.97 19.74
C SER A 58 -17.60 -7.71 20.00
N SER A 59 -17.58 -9.05 19.92
CA SER A 59 -16.33 -9.83 19.95
C SER A 59 -15.65 -9.90 18.59
N LYS A 60 -16.34 -9.50 17.51
CA LYS A 60 -15.79 -9.44 16.16
C LYS A 60 -15.01 -8.15 15.97
N VAL A 61 -14.05 -8.21 15.04
CA VAL A 61 -13.26 -7.07 14.60
C VAL A 61 -13.71 -6.67 13.19
N VAL A 62 -13.57 -5.39 12.88
CA VAL A 62 -13.63 -4.89 11.50
C VAL A 62 -12.46 -5.51 10.75
N SER A 63 -12.76 -6.50 9.92
CA SER A 63 -11.78 -7.23 9.10
C SER A 63 -11.77 -6.74 7.65
N ASP A 64 -12.79 -5.98 7.26
CA ASP A 64 -12.94 -5.46 5.90
C ASP A 64 -12.76 -3.94 5.93
N VAL A 65 -11.60 -3.46 5.48
CA VAL A 65 -11.21 -2.04 5.52
C VAL A 65 -11.05 -1.53 4.09
N ASN A 66 -11.93 -0.62 3.66
CA ASN A 66 -11.91 -0.09 2.30
C ASN A 66 -10.83 0.99 2.10
N LEU A 67 -9.59 0.55 1.99
CA LEU A 67 -8.47 1.41 1.58
C LEU A 67 -8.44 1.69 0.07
N GLY A 68 -9.45 1.23 -0.68
CA GLY A 68 -9.54 1.39 -2.11
C GLY A 68 -8.60 0.43 -2.84
N ILE A 69 -8.48 0.64 -4.16
CA ILE A 69 -7.56 -0.13 -4.97
C ILE A 69 -6.15 0.37 -4.66
N VAL A 70 -5.39 -0.44 -3.92
CA VAL A 70 -3.97 -0.16 -3.65
C VAL A 70 -3.13 -1.06 -4.54
N ALA A 71 -2.18 -0.48 -5.25
CA ALA A 71 -1.21 -1.24 -6.04
C ALA A 71 -0.22 -1.95 -5.11
N ALA A 72 0.14 -3.20 -5.45
CA ALA A 72 1.17 -3.92 -4.72
C ALA A 72 2.52 -3.19 -4.80
N SER A 73 3.30 -3.24 -3.74
CA SER A 73 4.63 -2.62 -3.73
C SER A 73 5.65 -3.49 -3.00
N LEU A 74 6.93 -3.20 -3.25
CA LEU A 74 8.07 -3.82 -2.56
C LEU A 74 9.15 -2.77 -2.39
N THR A 75 9.53 -2.51 -1.14
CA THR A 75 10.70 -1.67 -0.82
C THR A 75 11.85 -2.59 -0.41
N THR A 76 12.99 -2.46 -1.06
CA THR A 76 14.20 -3.20 -0.67
C THR A 76 14.87 -2.57 0.54
N ALA A 77 15.56 -3.41 1.33
CA ALA A 77 16.30 -3.02 2.53
C ALA A 77 17.73 -3.56 2.48
N PHE A 78 18.49 -3.13 1.48
CA PHE A 78 19.91 -3.37 1.36
C PHE A 78 20.70 -2.56 2.40
N ALA A 79 21.81 -3.15 2.85
CA ALA A 79 22.70 -2.52 3.83
C ALA A 79 23.55 -1.38 3.24
N ALA A 80 23.76 -1.37 1.92
CA ALA A 80 24.49 -0.30 1.25
C ALA A 80 23.69 1.02 1.29
N LYS A 81 24.40 2.15 1.43
CA LYS A 81 23.74 3.46 1.40
C LYS A 81 23.28 3.76 -0.02
N ASN A 82 22.11 4.39 -0.15
CA ASN A 82 21.55 4.83 -1.43
C ASN A 82 21.24 3.71 -2.43
N SER A 83 21.13 2.45 -1.99
CA SER A 83 20.86 1.30 -2.85
C SER A 83 19.41 0.81 -2.80
N ASN A 84 18.58 1.33 -1.90
CA ASN A 84 17.21 0.86 -1.74
C ASN A 84 16.30 1.36 -2.85
N LEU A 85 15.41 0.48 -3.29
CA LEU A 85 14.48 0.66 -4.41
C LEU A 85 13.05 0.45 -3.92
N LEU A 86 12.12 1.24 -4.44
CA LEU A 86 10.69 1.03 -4.32
C LEU A 86 10.16 0.56 -5.67
N PHE A 87 9.62 -0.65 -5.69
CA PHE A 87 8.88 -1.22 -6.80
C PHE A 87 7.39 -1.05 -6.55
N THR A 88 6.64 -0.63 -7.56
CA THR A 88 5.19 -0.45 -7.49
C THR A 88 4.54 -1.14 -8.68
N ALA A 89 3.56 -2.01 -8.45
CA ALA A 89 2.82 -2.66 -9.51
C ALA A 89 2.01 -1.63 -10.30
N LYS A 90 1.99 -1.78 -11.62
CA LYS A 90 1.03 -1.07 -12.48
C LYS A 90 -0.32 -1.77 -12.52
N ALA A 91 -0.33 -3.07 -12.23
CA ALA A 91 -1.57 -3.79 -12.00
C ALA A 91 -2.22 -3.29 -10.71
N GLU A 92 -3.44 -2.80 -10.86
CA GLU A 92 -4.30 -2.37 -9.76
C GLU A 92 -4.71 -3.57 -8.89
N GLY A 93 -4.58 -3.43 -7.56
CA GLY A 93 -5.09 -4.36 -6.56
C GLY A 93 -4.37 -5.70 -6.44
N THR A 94 -5.11 -6.73 -6.01
CA THR A 94 -4.58 -8.08 -5.72
C THR A 94 -3.85 -8.77 -6.87
N PRO A 95 -4.15 -8.53 -8.18
CA PRO A 95 -3.33 -9.04 -9.28
C PRO A 95 -1.86 -8.60 -9.22
N GLY A 96 -1.56 -7.43 -8.66
CA GLY A 96 -0.20 -6.93 -8.47
C GLY A 96 0.65 -7.82 -7.56
N ASN A 97 0.02 -8.54 -6.61
CA ASN A 97 0.71 -9.45 -5.68
C ASN A 97 1.29 -10.69 -6.36
N ALA A 98 0.91 -10.97 -7.61
CA ALA A 98 1.47 -12.06 -8.39
C ALA A 98 2.81 -11.68 -9.06
N ILE A 99 3.15 -10.39 -9.10
CA ILE A 99 4.41 -9.91 -9.70
C ILE A 99 5.55 -10.19 -8.73
N LYS A 100 6.65 -10.73 -9.25
CA LYS A 100 7.87 -11.00 -8.47
C LYS A 100 9.05 -10.23 -9.04
N VAL A 101 9.93 -9.75 -8.17
CA VAL A 101 11.20 -9.11 -8.55
C VAL A 101 12.34 -9.91 -7.95
N ALA A 102 13.33 -10.25 -8.79
CA ALA A 102 14.57 -10.91 -8.41
C ALA A 102 15.76 -10.09 -8.90
N LEU A 103 16.75 -9.90 -8.04
CA LEU A 103 18.05 -9.34 -8.39
C LEU A 103 19.07 -10.47 -8.22
N VAL A 104 19.55 -11.03 -9.33
CA VAL A 104 20.38 -12.24 -9.33
C VAL A 104 21.84 -11.85 -9.52
N ASP A 105 22.68 -12.33 -8.62
CA ASP A 105 24.12 -12.35 -8.82
C ASP A 105 24.47 -13.53 -9.76
N PRO A 106 25.02 -13.26 -10.97
CA PRO A 106 25.38 -14.31 -11.91
C PRO A 106 26.59 -15.16 -11.46
N ALA A 107 27.29 -14.79 -10.37
CA ALA A 107 28.45 -15.50 -9.82
C ALA A 107 29.61 -15.72 -10.81
N ALA A 108 29.61 -14.96 -11.91
CA ALA A 108 30.63 -14.94 -12.95
C ALA A 108 31.26 -13.54 -13.02
N ALA A 109 32.48 -13.46 -13.55
CA ALA A 109 33.17 -12.19 -13.76
C ALA A 109 32.66 -11.52 -15.05
N ASP A 110 32.81 -10.19 -15.14
CA ASP A 110 32.53 -9.39 -16.33
C ASP A 110 31.12 -9.58 -16.90
N GLN A 111 30.13 -9.73 -16.03
CA GLN A 111 28.74 -9.89 -16.47
C GLN A 111 28.11 -8.54 -16.73
N THR A 112 27.23 -8.50 -17.74
CA THR A 112 26.50 -7.30 -18.12
C THR A 112 25.10 -7.34 -17.52
N LEU A 113 24.56 -6.15 -17.22
CA LEU A 113 23.21 -6.01 -16.69
C LEU A 113 22.19 -6.49 -17.72
N ALA A 114 21.34 -7.44 -17.35
CA ALA A 114 20.32 -7.99 -18.24
C ALA A 114 19.00 -8.21 -17.51
N ILE A 115 17.89 -8.00 -18.22
CA ILE A 115 16.54 -8.23 -17.69
C ILE A 115 15.92 -9.40 -18.42
N ALA A 116 15.28 -10.29 -17.66
CA ALA A 116 14.42 -11.35 -18.16
C ALA A 116 13.07 -11.27 -17.46
N VAL A 117 11.97 -11.39 -18.23
CA VAL A 117 10.61 -11.42 -17.68
C VAL A 117 9.92 -12.71 -18.10
N THR A 118 9.53 -13.53 -17.11
CA THR A 118 8.85 -14.82 -17.34
C THR A 118 7.59 -14.89 -16.48
N ASP A 119 6.41 -15.03 -17.08
CA ASP A 119 5.11 -15.24 -16.40
C ASP A 119 4.77 -14.26 -15.24
N LYS A 120 5.37 -13.05 -15.23
CA LYS A 120 5.32 -11.96 -14.20
C LYS A 120 6.44 -11.93 -13.17
N THR A 121 7.46 -12.77 -13.32
CA THR A 121 8.72 -12.65 -12.56
C THR A 121 9.71 -11.82 -13.38
N ILE A 122 10.12 -10.69 -12.82
CA ILE A 122 11.13 -9.79 -13.38
C ILE A 122 12.45 -10.16 -12.72
N THR A 123 13.37 -10.73 -13.50
CA THR A 123 14.71 -11.11 -13.08
C THR A 123 15.70 -10.12 -13.65
N VAL A 124 16.39 -9.40 -12.78
CA VAL A 124 17.48 -8.49 -13.11
C VAL A 124 18.78 -9.22 -12.80
N ASN A 125 19.50 -9.66 -13.82
CA ASN A 125 20.84 -10.21 -13.68
C ASN A 125 21.82 -9.04 -13.51
N LEU A 126 22.47 -8.97 -12.36
CA LEU A 126 23.33 -7.86 -11.98
C LEU A 126 24.66 -7.92 -12.72
N ALA A 127 25.14 -6.77 -13.17
CA ALA A 127 26.49 -6.62 -13.71
C ALA A 127 27.54 -6.82 -12.62
N THR A 128 28.63 -7.51 -12.99
CA THR A 128 29.77 -7.82 -12.13
C THR A 128 31.08 -7.40 -12.79
N ASP A 129 32.09 -7.06 -11.99
CA ASP A 129 33.45 -6.77 -12.46
C ASP A 129 34.30 -8.03 -12.64
N ASP A 130 35.59 -7.84 -12.98
CA ASP A 130 36.60 -8.89 -13.15
C ASP A 130 36.82 -9.74 -11.88
N SER A 131 36.47 -9.18 -10.73
CA SER A 131 36.61 -9.74 -9.39
C SER A 131 35.30 -10.38 -8.90
N LYS A 132 34.28 -10.45 -9.78
CA LYS A 132 32.92 -10.97 -9.50
C LYS A 132 32.14 -10.13 -8.50
N ALA A 133 32.59 -8.92 -8.18
CA ALA A 133 31.84 -8.01 -7.34
C ALA A 133 30.72 -7.38 -8.15
N ILE A 134 29.53 -7.30 -7.56
CA ILE A 134 28.40 -6.59 -8.16
C ILE A 134 28.75 -5.11 -8.24
N ILE A 135 28.63 -4.53 -9.44
CA ILE A 135 28.85 -3.09 -9.67
C ILE A 135 27.54 -2.35 -10.01
N THR A 136 26.45 -3.09 -10.18
CA THR A 136 25.15 -2.52 -10.55
C THR A 136 24.64 -1.58 -9.45
N THR A 137 24.37 -0.33 -9.80
CA THR A 137 23.75 0.64 -8.89
C THR A 137 22.23 0.56 -8.94
N ALA A 138 21.56 1.08 -7.91
CA ALA A 138 20.11 1.16 -7.89
C ALA A 138 19.56 1.98 -9.07
N ASN A 139 20.27 3.03 -9.52
CA ASN A 139 19.90 3.79 -10.72
C ASN A 139 20.04 2.98 -12.01
N ASP A 140 21.03 2.09 -12.10
CA ASP A 140 21.16 1.19 -13.25
C ASP A 140 19.98 0.21 -13.31
N VAL A 141 19.54 -0.31 -12.16
CA VAL A 141 18.33 -1.16 -12.08
C VAL A 141 17.08 -0.38 -12.51
N VAL A 142 16.93 0.87 -12.05
CA VAL A 142 15.81 1.75 -12.44
C VAL A 142 15.81 1.97 -13.94
N GLY A 143 16.95 2.37 -14.50
CA GLY A 143 17.12 2.61 -15.93
C GLY A 143 16.80 1.37 -16.75
N ALA A 144 17.39 0.23 -16.39
CA ALA A 144 17.18 -1.02 -17.12
C ALA A 144 15.69 -1.44 -17.12
N ILE A 145 15.00 -1.41 -15.97
CA ILE A 145 13.58 -1.79 -15.90
C ILE A 145 12.70 -0.81 -16.68
N MET A 146 13.03 0.48 -16.64
CA MET A 146 12.31 1.50 -17.40
C MET A 146 12.59 1.43 -18.90
N ASP A 147 13.73 0.88 -19.32
CA ASP A 147 14.10 0.66 -20.73
C ASP A 147 13.56 -0.67 -21.29
N ASP A 148 13.25 -1.65 -20.44
CA ASP A 148 12.60 -2.88 -20.88
C ASP A 148 11.11 -2.65 -21.20
N ALA A 149 10.67 -3.08 -22.38
CA ALA A 149 9.30 -2.83 -22.86
C ALA A 149 8.23 -3.67 -22.13
N VAL A 150 8.62 -4.79 -21.51
CA VAL A 150 7.72 -5.71 -20.81
C VAL A 150 7.68 -5.36 -19.32
N ALA A 151 8.83 -5.18 -18.68
CA ALA A 151 8.94 -4.88 -17.26
C ALA A 151 8.26 -3.54 -16.91
N ARG A 152 8.47 -2.49 -17.72
CA ARG A 152 7.83 -1.18 -17.53
C ARG A 152 6.29 -1.20 -17.64
N LYS A 153 5.70 -2.25 -18.20
CA LYS A 153 4.23 -2.43 -18.26
C LYS A 153 3.69 -3.09 -17.00
N LEU A 154 4.52 -3.87 -16.31
CA LEU A 154 4.15 -4.60 -15.10
C LEU A 154 4.37 -3.75 -13.84
N ILE A 155 5.48 -3.02 -13.78
CA ILE A 155 5.88 -2.25 -12.60
C ILE A 155 6.43 -0.88 -12.95
N ASP A 156 6.42 -0.01 -11.96
CA ASP A 156 7.22 1.20 -11.86
C ASP A 156 8.31 0.99 -10.79
N VAL A 157 9.48 1.60 -10.96
CA VAL A 157 10.60 1.50 -10.03
C VAL A 157 11.26 2.85 -9.84
N LYS A 158 11.57 3.18 -8.59
CA LYS A 158 12.31 4.39 -8.23
C LYS A 158 13.20 4.12 -7.02
N PRO A 159 14.24 4.94 -6.77
CA PRO A 159 14.95 4.91 -5.50
C PRO A 159 13.97 5.09 -4.32
N ALA A 160 14.14 4.28 -3.28
CA ALA A 160 13.34 4.41 -2.06
C ALA A 160 13.59 5.77 -1.39
N LYS A 161 12.64 6.25 -0.57
CA LYS A 161 12.74 7.55 0.13
C LYS A 161 14.10 7.70 0.83
N GLY A 162 14.74 8.85 0.61
CA GLY A 162 16.04 9.16 1.21
C GLY A 162 17.24 8.50 0.52
N ASN A 163 17.04 7.73 -0.55
CA ASN A 163 18.11 7.12 -1.33
C ASN A 163 18.28 7.87 -2.65
N THR A 164 19.54 8.12 -3.04
CA THR A 164 19.86 8.76 -4.34
C THR A 164 19.97 7.77 -5.51
N GLY A 165 19.92 6.46 -5.23
CA GLY A 165 20.11 5.40 -6.22
C GLY A 165 21.56 5.15 -6.64
N ALA A 166 22.53 5.89 -6.09
CA ALA A 166 23.95 5.74 -6.41
C ALA A 166 24.62 4.53 -5.73
N GLY A 167 23.92 3.87 -4.79
CA GLY A 167 24.46 2.72 -4.08
C GLY A 167 24.39 1.44 -4.92
N VAL A 168 25.39 0.57 -4.76
CA VAL A 168 25.39 -0.78 -5.32
C VAL A 168 24.30 -1.62 -4.66
N VAL A 169 23.51 -2.32 -5.45
CA VAL A 169 22.42 -3.19 -4.96
C VAL A 169 22.96 -4.55 -4.53
N GLY A 170 22.26 -5.20 -3.59
CA GLY A 170 22.51 -6.59 -3.24
C GLY A 170 21.69 -7.55 -4.09
N ALA A 171 22.06 -8.82 -4.06
CA ALA A 171 21.20 -9.88 -4.58
C ALA A 171 19.89 -9.96 -3.78
N LEU A 172 18.78 -10.17 -4.48
CA LEU A 172 17.44 -10.33 -3.93
C LEU A 172 16.81 -11.57 -4.57
N ALA A 173 16.50 -12.58 -3.75
CA ALA A 173 15.72 -13.72 -4.21
C ALA A 173 14.36 -13.25 -4.74
N ALA A 174 13.76 -14.02 -5.66
CA ALA A 174 12.48 -13.68 -6.26
C ALA A 174 11.40 -13.43 -5.19
N THR A 175 11.10 -12.15 -4.98
CA THR A 175 10.21 -11.68 -3.91
C THR A 175 8.97 -11.11 -4.56
N ALA A 176 7.79 -11.58 -4.12
CA ALA A 176 6.52 -11.06 -4.58
C ALA A 176 6.30 -9.64 -4.04
N LEU A 177 5.71 -8.78 -4.88
CA LEU A 177 5.14 -7.53 -4.39
C LEU A 177 3.97 -7.89 -3.45
N SER A 178 3.70 -7.03 -2.47
CA SER A 178 2.65 -7.25 -1.49
C SER A 178 1.85 -5.99 -1.23
N GLY A 179 0.76 -6.12 -0.48
CA GLY A 179 -0.13 -5.00 -0.14
C GLY A 179 -1.09 -4.60 -1.26
N GLY A 180 -1.10 -5.27 -2.40
CA GLY A 180 -2.14 -5.04 -3.41
C GLY A 180 -3.51 -5.46 -2.88
N THR A 181 -4.45 -4.52 -2.78
CA THR A 181 -5.82 -4.77 -2.29
C THR A 181 -6.83 -4.36 -3.36
N ALA A 182 -7.91 -5.13 -3.52
CA ALA A 182 -8.92 -4.85 -4.53
C ALA A 182 -9.88 -3.71 -4.14
N GLY A 183 -9.63 -3.01 -3.03
CA GLY A 183 -10.65 -2.31 -2.27
C GLY A 183 -11.59 -3.30 -1.57
N ALA A 184 -12.05 -2.95 -0.37
CA ALA A 184 -13.14 -3.68 0.27
C ALA A 184 -14.46 -3.30 -0.40
N GLY A 185 -15.39 -4.25 -0.54
CA GLY A 185 -16.71 -3.95 -1.09
C GLY A 185 -17.72 -5.05 -0.80
N GLY A 186 -18.91 -4.65 -0.35
CA GLY A 186 -20.08 -5.53 -0.20
C GLY A 186 -20.34 -6.08 1.21
N SER A 187 -19.42 -5.91 2.16
CA SER A 187 -19.64 -6.21 3.59
C SER A 187 -19.61 -4.97 4.46
N ALA A 188 -19.84 -3.79 3.87
CA ALA A 188 -19.76 -2.52 4.58
C ALA A 188 -20.83 -2.43 5.68
N GLU A 189 -20.39 -2.09 6.89
CA GLU A 189 -21.22 -1.95 8.10
C GLU A 189 -21.16 -0.53 8.68
N GLY A 190 -20.14 0.26 8.33
CA GLY A 190 -20.07 1.65 8.71
C GLY A 190 -18.93 2.43 8.05
N VAL A 191 -18.68 3.63 8.56
CA VAL A 191 -17.60 4.52 8.11
C VAL A 191 -16.80 4.99 9.32
N LEU A 192 -15.48 4.85 9.30
CA LEU A 192 -14.64 5.30 10.41
C LEU A 192 -14.70 6.82 10.57
N MET A 193 -14.98 7.28 11.78
CA MET A 193 -15.07 8.70 12.13
C MET A 193 -13.70 9.35 12.21
N ASN A 194 -12.68 8.61 12.67
CA ASN A 194 -11.35 9.12 12.98
C ASN A 194 -10.27 8.26 12.32
N ASP A 195 -9.09 8.86 12.13
CA ASP A 195 -7.89 8.10 11.76
C ASP A 195 -7.59 7.08 12.85
N THR A 196 -7.33 5.84 12.46
CA THR A 196 -7.10 4.72 13.37
C THR A 196 -5.71 4.17 13.15
N ASP A 197 -4.88 4.24 14.19
CA ASP A 197 -3.54 3.69 14.18
C ASP A 197 -3.57 2.21 14.58
N VAL A 198 -3.27 1.34 13.62
CA VAL A 198 -3.18 -0.12 13.79
C VAL A 198 -1.72 -0.62 13.67
N THR A 199 -0.74 0.26 13.86
CA THR A 199 0.70 -0.04 13.69
C THR A 199 1.16 -1.21 14.55
N TYR A 200 0.61 -1.33 15.76
CA TYR A 200 0.99 -2.35 16.74
C TYR A 200 -0.09 -3.43 16.92
N GLY A 201 -0.97 -3.58 15.94
CA GLY A 201 -2.08 -4.54 15.93
C GLY A 201 -3.44 -3.86 15.91
N SER A 202 -4.51 -4.65 16.02
CA SER A 202 -5.88 -4.17 15.93
C SER A 202 -6.18 -3.10 16.99
N ALA A 203 -6.88 -2.03 16.62
CA ALA A 203 -7.06 -0.85 17.47
C ALA A 203 -8.52 -0.40 17.54
N LEU A 204 -8.89 0.26 18.65
CA LEU A 204 -10.23 0.80 18.84
C LEU A 204 -10.43 2.07 18.01
N SER A 205 -11.59 2.18 17.38
CA SER A 205 -12.00 3.36 16.64
C SER A 205 -13.51 3.60 16.74
N ALA A 206 -13.94 4.81 16.40
CA ALA A 206 -15.36 5.15 16.30
C ALA A 206 -15.83 4.93 14.87
N MET A 207 -16.81 4.06 14.68
CA MET A 207 -17.45 3.77 13.41
C MET A 207 -18.85 4.36 13.38
N ILE A 208 -19.14 5.18 12.38
CA ILE A 208 -20.45 5.74 12.10
C ILE A 208 -21.29 4.66 11.44
N ILE A 209 -22.48 4.42 11.99
CA ILE A 209 -23.47 3.44 11.50
C ILE A 209 -24.72 4.11 10.95
N HIS A 210 -24.90 5.42 11.21
CA HIS A 210 -26.00 6.22 10.70
C HIS A 210 -25.56 7.68 10.54
N GLY A 211 -26.02 8.35 9.49
CA GLY A 211 -25.80 9.79 9.28
C GLY A 211 -25.52 10.16 7.84
N TYR A 212 -24.95 11.35 7.64
CA TYR A 212 -24.65 11.91 6.32
C TYR A 212 -23.14 12.13 6.15
N ILE A 213 -22.54 11.46 5.18
CA ILE A 213 -21.09 11.50 4.90
C ILE A 213 -20.83 12.32 3.65
N ASP A 214 -19.85 13.23 3.69
CA ASP A 214 -19.41 14.01 2.52
C ASP A 214 -18.40 13.20 1.70
N VAL A 215 -18.77 12.81 0.47
CA VAL A 215 -17.94 11.96 -0.41
C VAL A 215 -16.62 12.65 -0.78
N ASN A 216 -16.57 13.98 -0.75
CA ASN A 216 -15.34 14.72 -1.05
C ASN A 216 -14.34 14.71 0.13
N LYS A 217 -14.73 14.17 1.28
CA LYS A 217 -13.92 14.16 2.51
C LYS A 217 -13.50 12.76 2.96
N ILE A 218 -13.83 11.73 2.19
CA ILE A 218 -13.44 10.34 2.44
C ILE A 218 -12.32 9.92 1.49
N PRO A 219 -11.44 8.98 1.88
CA PRO A 219 -10.29 8.57 1.07
C PRO A 219 -10.68 7.84 -0.21
N VAL A 220 -11.78 7.09 -0.16
CA VAL A 220 -12.24 6.22 -1.25
C VAL A 220 -13.73 6.45 -1.43
N PRO A 221 -14.20 6.81 -2.64
CA PRO A 221 -15.63 6.96 -2.88
C PRO A 221 -16.37 5.63 -2.68
N PRO A 222 -17.62 5.65 -2.20
CA PRO A 222 -18.37 4.42 -1.94
C PRO A 222 -18.66 3.67 -3.25
N SER A 223 -18.48 2.36 -3.25
CA SER A 223 -18.95 1.52 -4.35
C SER A 223 -20.47 1.38 -4.34
N ALA A 224 -21.06 0.94 -5.45
CA ALA A 224 -22.50 0.64 -5.49
C ALA A 224 -22.92 -0.42 -4.45
N ALA A 225 -22.01 -1.37 -4.14
CA ALA A 225 -22.25 -2.38 -3.13
C ALA A 225 -22.24 -1.79 -1.71
N ASP A 226 -21.35 -0.83 -1.44
CA ASP A 226 -21.28 -0.15 -0.14
C ASP A 226 -22.53 0.69 0.10
N ILE A 227 -23.00 1.42 -0.92
CA ILE A 227 -24.25 2.19 -0.86
C ILE A 227 -25.44 1.27 -0.59
N ALA A 228 -25.47 0.08 -1.20
CA ALA A 228 -26.54 -0.89 -0.98
C ALA A 228 -26.52 -1.51 0.43
N ALA A 229 -25.33 -1.73 1.01
CA ALA A 229 -25.15 -2.29 2.34
C ALA A 229 -25.46 -1.26 3.45
N LEU A 230 -24.98 -0.02 3.29
CA LEU A 230 -25.06 1.04 4.29
C LEU A 230 -26.39 1.82 4.25
N LYS A 231 -27.50 1.14 4.46
CA LYS A 231 -28.85 1.73 4.35
C LYS A 231 -29.15 2.88 5.31
N GLN A 232 -28.41 2.98 6.41
CA GLN A 232 -28.56 4.02 7.43
C GLN A 232 -27.60 5.20 7.22
N ILE A 233 -26.68 5.11 6.26
CA ILE A 233 -25.72 6.16 5.93
C ILE A 233 -26.05 6.70 4.55
N THR A 234 -26.21 8.01 4.45
CA THR A 234 -26.40 8.69 3.17
C THR A 234 -25.10 9.36 2.77
N PHE A 235 -24.55 8.98 1.62
CA PHE A 235 -23.40 9.63 1.02
C PHE A 235 -23.86 10.84 0.19
N LEU A 236 -23.27 12.00 0.43
CA LEU A 236 -23.59 13.26 -0.23
C LEU A 236 -22.32 13.85 -0.84
N GLY A 237 -22.34 14.15 -2.13
CA GLY A 237 -21.19 14.73 -2.83
C GLY A 237 -21.35 14.66 -4.33
#